data_AF-A0A9X3FZW1-F1
#
_entry.id   AF-A0A9X3FZW1-F1
#
_cell.length_a   1.000
_cell.length_b   1.000
_cell.length_c   1.000
_cell.angle_alpha   90.00
_cell.angle_beta   90.00
_cell.angle_gamma   90.00
#
_symmetry.space_group_name_H-M   'P 1'
#
loop_
_entity.id
_entity.type
_entity.pdbx_description
1 polymer ?
#
loop_
_entity_poly.entity_id
_entity_poly.type
_entity_poly.pdbx_seq_one_letter_code
_entity_poly.pdbx_strand_id
1 'polypeptide(L)' 'MAQVTEEQKAQRAAARRRSSALAAEEDDLRHERKRREWDANCTQLTRDAIETGVPCRGCGHPIIDGLATGRRS' A
#
# COMPACT_ATOMS: atom_id res chain seq x y z
N MET A 1 -7.93 0.20 36.85
CA MET A 1 -7.15 -0.28 35.70
C MET A 1 -5.81 -0.77 36.21
N ALA A 2 -5.52 -2.07 36.13
CA ALA A 2 -4.26 -2.62 36.62
C ALA A 2 -3.07 -2.04 35.83
N GLN A 3 -2.03 -1.61 36.54
CA GLN A 3 -0.81 -1.10 35.92
C GLN A 3 -0.05 -2.26 35.25
N VAL A 4 0.39 -2.03 34.02
CA VAL A 4 1.13 -3.02 33.23
C VAL A 4 2.59 -2.99 33.69
N THR A 5 3.14 -4.14 34.05
CA THR A 5 4.52 -4.25 34.56
C THR A 5 5.54 -4.01 33.44
N GLU A 6 6.77 -3.64 33.80
CA GLU A 6 7.86 -3.44 32.84
C GLU A 6 8.15 -4.71 32.01
N GLU A 7 8.07 -5.88 32.65
CA GLU A 7 8.19 -7.18 31.99
C GLU A 7 7.10 -7.38 30.91
N GLN A 8 5.85 -7.05 31.23
CA GLN A 8 4.76 -7.12 30.26
C GLN A 8 4.92 -6.10 29.11
N LYS A 9 5.50 -4.92 29.38
CA LYS A 9 5.82 -3.94 28.34
C LYS A 9 6.93 -4.46 27.41
N ALA A 10 7.97 -5.07 27.97
CA ALA A 10 9.07 -5.67 27.20
C ALA A 10 8.57 -6.80 26.30
N GLN A 11 7.73 -7.69 26.83
CA GLN A 11 7.11 -8.78 26.04
C GLN A 11 6.26 -8.24 24.89
N ARG A 12 5.45 -7.19 25.13
CA ARG A 12 4.65 -6.54 24.08
C ARG A 12 5.54 -5.88 23.02
N ALA A 13 6.62 -5.21 23.42
CA ALA A 13 7.56 -4.60 22.49
C ALA A 13 8.24 -5.64 21.59
N ALA A 14 8.69 -6.76 22.16
CA ALA A 14 9.27 -7.87 21.40
C ALA A 14 8.23 -8.48 20.43
N ALA A 15 6.99 -8.69 20.88
CA ALA A 15 5.92 -9.19 20.04
C ALA A 15 5.61 -8.25 18.86
N ARG A 16 5.55 -6.94 19.10
CA ARG A 16 5.32 -5.93 18.04
C ARG A 16 6.42 -5.90 16.99
N ARG A 17 7.68 -6.04 17.40
CA ARG A 17 8.82 -6.09 16.45
C ARG A 17 8.69 -7.30 15.52
N ARG A 18 8.37 -8.47 16.09
CA ARG A 18 8.16 -9.70 15.30
C ARG A 18 6.98 -9.56 14.35
N SER A 19 5.83 -9.07 14.83
CA SER A 19 4.65 -8.90 13.97
C SER A 19 4.89 -7.85 12.88
N SER A 20 5.61 -6.78 13.18
CA SER A 20 5.95 -5.75 12.20
C SER A 20 6.86 -6.27 11.09
N ALA A 21 7.81 -7.15 11.42
CA ALA A 21 8.67 -7.78 10.43
C ALA A 21 7.85 -8.67 9.47
N LEU A 22 6.98 -9.53 10.00
CA LEU A 22 6.10 -10.38 9.19
C LEU A 22 5.13 -9.55 8.33
N ALA A 23 4.58 -8.47 8.88
CA ALA A 23 3.67 -7.59 8.15
C ALA A 23 4.38 -6.85 6.99
N ALA A 24 5.66 -6.50 7.16
CA ALA A 24 6.45 -5.89 6.08
C ALA A 24 6.69 -6.89 4.94
N GLU A 25 7.04 -8.14 5.26
CA GLU A 25 7.18 -9.20 4.26
C GLU A 25 5.87 -9.46 3.50
N GLU A 26 4.74 -9.50 4.20
CA GLU A 26 3.42 -9.67 3.56
C GLU A 26 3.04 -8.47 2.67
N ASP A 27 3.37 -7.25 3.11
CA ASP A 27 3.17 -6.04 2.31
C ASP A 27 4.01 -6.05 1.03
N ASP A 28 5.27 -6.47 1.11
CA ASP A 28 6.16 -6.59 -0.05
C ASP A 28 5.60 -7.58 -1.08
N LEU A 29 5.15 -8.76 -0.62
CA LEU A 29 4.51 -9.76 -1.50
C LEU A 29 3.22 -9.22 -2.13
N ARG A 30 2.40 -8.51 -1.35
CA ARG A 30 1.17 -7.87 -1.85
C ARG A 30 1.48 -6.82 -2.91
N HIS A 31 2.49 -5.97 -2.66
CA HIS A 31 2.92 -4.95 -3.61
C HIS A 31 3.50 -5.58 -4.87
N GLU A 32 4.28 -6.65 -4.76
CA GLU A 32 4.80 -7.37 -5.93
C GLU A 32 3.67 -7.98 -6.77
N ARG A 33 2.71 -8.66 -6.14
CA ARG A 33 1.54 -9.20 -6.84
C ARG A 33 0.78 -8.10 -7.59
N LYS A 34 0.58 -6.95 -6.94
CA LYS A 34 -0.14 -5.83 -7.53
C LYS A 34 0.64 -5.18 -8.69
N ARG A 35 1.97 -5.07 -8.59
CA ARG A 35 2.82 -4.64 -9.71
C ARG A 35 2.69 -5.59 -10.90
N ARG A 36 2.72 -6.91 -10.67
CA ARG A 36 2.52 -7.91 -11.74
C ARG A 36 1.14 -7.81 -12.38
N GLU A 37 0.10 -7.58 -11.58
CA GLU A 37 -1.26 -7.35 -12.09
C GLU A 37 -1.34 -6.09 -12.96
N TRP A 38 -0.72 -4.99 -12.53
CA TRP A 38 -0.68 -3.77 -13.32
C TRP A 38 0.10 -3.92 -14.62
N ASP A 39 1.22 -4.62 -14.58
CA ASP A 39 2.04 -4.93 -15.76
C ASP A 39 1.26 -5.79 -16.76
N ALA A 40 0.65 -6.88 -16.29
CA ALA A 40 -0.16 -7.78 -17.12
C ALA A 40 -1.35 -7.05 -17.79
N ASN A 41 -1.93 -6.07 -17.11
CA ASN A 41 -3.03 -5.27 -17.64
C ASN A 41 -2.57 -3.99 -18.36
N CYS A 42 -1.26 -3.76 -18.49
CA CYS A 42 -0.67 -2.51 -19.00
C CYS A 42 -1.19 -1.24 -18.29
N THR A 43 -1.65 -1.35 -17.05
CA THR A 43 -2.29 -0.26 -16.30
C THR A 43 -1.35 0.52 -15.38
N GLN A 44 -0.09 0.11 -15.28
CA GLN A 44 0.90 0.82 -14.48
C GLN A 44 1.18 2.21 -15.06
N LEU A 45 1.17 3.22 -14.20
CA LEU A 45 1.58 4.59 -14.52
C LEU A 45 2.75 4.99 -13.63
N THR A 46 3.77 5.58 -14.25
CA THR A 46 4.89 6.18 -13.52
C THR A 46 4.47 7.55 -13.00
N ARG A 47 5.20 8.05 -12.00
CA ARG A 47 4.98 9.40 -11.49
C ARG A 47 5.13 10.47 -12.58
N ASP A 48 6.13 10.32 -13.44
CA ASP A 48 6.32 11.18 -14.62
C ASP A 48 5.12 11.15 -15.58
N ALA A 49 4.52 9.97 -15.81
CA ALA A 49 3.30 9.88 -16.61
C ALA A 49 2.12 10.61 -15.96
N ILE A 50 2.01 10.59 -14.63
CA ILE A 50 0.99 11.34 -13.91
C ILE A 50 1.24 12.85 -14.03
N GLU A 51 2.48 13.30 -13.80
CA GLU A 51 2.88 14.71 -13.86
C GLU A 51 2.74 15.31 -15.28
N THR A 52 2.91 14.50 -16.32
CA THR A 52 2.65 14.87 -17.72
C THR A 52 1.17 14.82 -18.12
N GLY A 53 0.29 14.41 -17.19
CA GLY A 53 -1.15 14.39 -17.39
C GLY A 53 -1.69 13.17 -18.14
N VAL A 54 -0.94 12.06 -18.19
CA VAL A 54 -1.42 10.82 -18.81
C VAL A 54 -2.67 10.32 -18.07
N PRO A 55 -3.80 10.09 -18.77
CA PRO A 55 -5.00 9.59 -18.14
C PRO A 55 -4.80 8.17 -17.60
N CYS A 56 -5.60 7.80 -16.60
CA CYS A 56 -5.59 6.47 -16.01
C CYS A 56 -5.79 5.40 -17.09
N ARG A 57 -4.83 4.48 -17.23
CA ARG A 57 -4.90 3.41 -18.24
C ARG A 57 -6.01 2.38 -17.98
N GLY A 58 -6.53 2.31 -16.75
CA GLY A 58 -7.62 1.42 -16.38
C GLY A 58 -9.02 1.96 -16.69
N CYS A 59 -9.22 3.28 -16.65
CA CYS A 59 -10.55 3.89 -16.85
C CYS A 59 -10.59 5.04 -17.85
N GLY A 60 -9.45 5.46 -18.41
CA GLY A 60 -9.33 6.54 -19.39
C GLY A 60 -9.53 7.96 -18.85
N HIS A 61 -9.80 8.13 -17.55
CA HIS A 61 -10.05 9.44 -16.97
C HIS A 61 -8.74 10.13 -16.54
N PRO A 62 -8.67 11.48 -16.60
CA PRO A 62 -7.51 12.21 -16.11
C PRO A 62 -7.26 11.93 -14.62
N ILE A 63 -6.00 11.81 -14.25
CA ILE A 63 -5.60 11.68 -12.85
C ILE A 63 -5.56 13.09 -12.26
N ILE A 64 -6.58 13.44 -11.50
CA ILE A 64 -6.67 14.73 -10.80
C ILE A 64 -6.03 14.52 -9.43
N ASP A 65 -4.85 15.11 -9.22
CA ASP A 65 -4.14 15.08 -7.95
C ASP A 65 -5.02 15.68 -6.84
N GLY A 66 -5.69 14.81 -6.08
CA GLY A 66 -6.50 15.19 -4.92
C GLY A 66 -7.68 14.28 -4.59
N LEU A 67 -8.23 13.52 -5.54
CA LEU A 67 -9.37 12.63 -5.27
C LEU A 67 -9.31 11.36 -6.13
N ALA A 68 -8.77 10.28 -5.58
CA ALA A 68 -8.96 8.93 -6.12
C ALA A 68 -10.40 8.44 -5.88
N THR A 69 -11.41 9.12 -6.43
CA THR A 69 -12.80 8.64 -6.44
C THR A 69 -13.09 7.95 -7.77
N GLY A 70 -12.38 6.85 -8.03
CA GLY A 70 -12.77 5.88 -9.05
C GLY A 70 -13.98 5.08 -8.56
N ARG A 71 -15.17 5.70 -8.51
CA ARG A 71 -16.42 4.92 -8.48
C ARG A 71 -16.61 4.36 -9.89
N ARG A 72 -16.56 3.03 -9.99
CA ARG A 72 -17.14 2.29 -11.12
C ARG A 72 -18.62 2.63 -11.15
N SER A 73 -19.05 3.30 -12.21
CA SER A 73 -20.45 3.38 -12.63
C SER A 73 -20.68 2.36 -13.73
#